data_AF-A0A2G8L2F7-F1
#
_entry.id   AF-A0A2G8L2F7-F1
#
_cell.length_a   1.000
_cell.length_b   1.000
_cell.length_c   1.000
_cell.angle_alpha   90.00
_cell.angle_beta   90.00
_cell.angle_gamma   90.00
#
_symmetry.space_group_name_H-M   'P 1'
#
loop_
_entity.id
_entity.type
_entity.pdbx_description
1 polymer ?
#
loop_
_entity_poly.entity_id
_entity_poly.type
_entity_poly.pdbx_seq_one_letter_code
_entity_poly.pdbx_strand_id
1 'polypeptide(L)'
;MAKKLKTIDPMWKTVILMEMKRIGQAHKEPLKKHRAAIEAEKNGTQMGLPDMVQSIIDFLEDRTLENVSTNVAEQKEQIGELDTRVTGTENDVKRLDEEVTEQGEKLEDVQNEVTEQGDRLETLEVVVDETVEKVEEIDHKTITNAPKWSRDVSKILNPEHEYDWRYLAIRLGYSGEDVRNWALSPDPTMAILAEWYTTHKSSDATYAILTALQDMGRTEAAEIVEKAL
;
A
#
# COMPACT_ATOMS: atom_id res chain seq x y z
N MET A 1 8.68 -10.68 80.23
CA MET A 1 8.71 -9.19 80.17
C MET A 1 7.31 -8.62 79.89
N ALA A 2 6.59 -9.06 78.85
CA ALA A 2 5.23 -8.58 78.56
C ALA A 2 4.22 -8.68 79.72
N LYS A 3 4.24 -9.77 80.51
CA LYS A 3 3.40 -9.88 81.73
C LYS A 3 3.77 -8.85 82.82
N LYS A 4 5.05 -8.43 82.89
CA LYS A 4 5.56 -7.47 83.87
C LYS A 4 5.18 -6.02 83.51
N LEU A 5 4.91 -5.70 82.24
CA LEU A 5 4.46 -4.36 81.82
C LEU A 5 3.18 -3.91 82.55
N LYS A 6 2.28 -4.86 82.87
CA LYS A 6 0.99 -4.56 83.52
C LYS A 6 1.09 -4.33 85.03
N THR A 7 2.14 -4.81 85.69
CA THR A 7 2.23 -4.87 87.16
C THR A 7 3.44 -4.13 87.72
N ILE A 8 4.35 -3.66 86.86
CA ILE A 8 5.56 -2.97 87.29
C ILE A 8 5.30 -1.48 87.52
N ASP A 9 6.07 -0.92 88.45
CA ASP A 9 6.13 0.53 88.67
C ASP A 9 6.36 1.26 87.34
N PRO A 10 5.56 2.31 87.04
CA PRO A 10 5.69 3.12 85.84
C PRO A 10 7.14 3.49 85.53
N MET A 11 7.96 3.85 86.52
CA MET A 11 9.34 4.29 86.32
C MET A 11 10.21 3.28 85.54
N TRP A 12 9.91 1.98 85.64
CA TRP A 12 10.68 0.91 85.01
C TRP A 12 10.12 0.41 83.67
N LYS A 13 8.96 0.91 83.23
CA LYS A 13 8.31 0.48 81.98
C LYS A 13 9.19 0.74 80.76
N THR A 14 9.78 1.93 80.65
CA THR A 14 10.70 2.29 79.55
C THR A 14 11.91 1.36 79.48
N VAL A 15 12.50 0.99 80.62
CA VAL A 15 13.64 0.07 80.69
C VAL A 15 13.25 -1.33 80.20
N ILE A 16 12.09 -1.83 80.62
CA ILE A 16 11.58 -3.12 80.14
C ILE A 16 11.32 -3.11 78.64
N LEU A 17 10.74 -2.03 78.11
CA LEU A 17 10.50 -1.89 76.67
C LEU A 17 11.82 -1.83 75.89
N MET A 18 12.84 -1.15 76.42
CA MET A 18 14.18 -1.11 75.81
C MET A 18 14.79 -2.51 75.71
N GLU A 19 14.71 -3.30 76.78
CA GLU A 19 15.16 -4.69 76.78
C GLU A 19 14.33 -5.58 75.84
N MET A 20 13.01 -5.38 75.79
CA MET A 20 12.14 -6.08 74.84
C MET A 20 12.49 -5.74 73.39
N LYS A 21 12.81 -4.48 73.08
CA LYS A 21 13.28 -4.05 71.76
C LYS A 21 14.60 -4.70 71.41
N ARG A 22 15.57 -4.69 72.34
CA ARG A 22 16.89 -5.31 72.16
C ARG A 22 16.80 -6.80 71.84
N ILE A 23 15.99 -7.55 72.59
CA ILE A 23 15.76 -8.98 72.31
C ILE A 23 15.01 -9.15 70.97
N GLY A 24 14.06 -8.26 70.69
CA GLY A 24 13.30 -8.24 69.44
C GLY A 24 14.13 -8.00 68.18
N GLN A 25 15.27 -7.31 68.29
CA GLN A 25 16.21 -7.14 67.18
C GLN A 25 16.75 -8.49 66.67
N ALA A 26 16.99 -9.45 67.57
CA ALA A 26 17.39 -10.81 67.19
C ALA A 26 16.19 -11.72 66.91
N HIS A 27 15.06 -11.48 67.57
CA HIS A 27 13.86 -12.34 67.52
C HIS A 27 12.58 -11.51 67.38
N LYS A 28 12.30 -11.06 66.16
CA LYS A 28 11.14 -10.20 65.83
C LYS A 28 9.80 -10.89 66.09
N GLU A 29 9.68 -12.18 65.78
CA GLU A 29 8.43 -12.95 65.88
C GLU A 29 7.85 -13.03 67.31
N PRO A 30 8.64 -13.36 68.36
CA PRO A 30 8.18 -13.27 69.75
C PRO A 30 7.73 -11.87 70.17
N LEU A 31 8.39 -10.81 69.68
CA LEU A 31 8.03 -9.44 70.01
C LEU A 31 6.69 -9.03 69.36
N LYS A 32 6.47 -9.47 68.11
CA LYS A 32 5.23 -9.24 67.35
C LYS A 32 4.00 -9.82 68.05
N LYS A 33 4.12 -11.01 68.66
CA LYS A 33 3.04 -11.63 69.46
C LYS A 33 2.60 -10.78 70.67
N HIS A 34 3.43 -9.84 71.11
CA HIS A 34 3.15 -8.97 72.24
C HIS A 34 2.85 -7.51 71.83
N ARG A 35 2.66 -7.22 70.53
CA ARG A 35 2.37 -5.88 69.99
C ARG A 35 1.22 -5.18 70.70
N ALA A 36 0.08 -5.86 70.87
CA ALA A 36 -1.10 -5.27 71.55
C ALA A 36 -0.82 -4.85 73.00
N ALA A 37 0.05 -5.58 73.72
CA ALA A 37 0.43 -5.22 75.09
C ALA A 37 1.41 -4.04 75.14
N ILE A 38 2.21 -3.84 74.09
CA ILE A 38 3.13 -2.71 73.94
C ILE A 38 2.36 -1.46 73.52
N GLU A 39 1.42 -1.58 72.58
CA GLU A 39 0.54 -0.49 72.13
C GLU A 39 -0.34 0.08 73.25
N ALA A 40 -0.79 -0.77 74.19
CA ALA A 40 -1.58 -0.33 75.34
C ALA A 40 -0.85 0.71 76.23
N GLU A 41 0.49 0.72 76.20
CA GLU A 41 1.32 1.66 76.98
C GLU A 41 1.58 2.99 76.24
N LYS A 42 1.07 3.15 75.00
CA LYS A 42 1.29 4.35 74.18
C LYS A 42 0.79 5.64 74.83
N ASN A 43 -0.28 5.56 75.62
CA ASN A 43 -0.89 6.71 76.32
C ASN A 43 -0.32 6.94 77.73
N GLY A 44 0.77 6.26 78.10
CA GLY A 44 1.40 6.44 79.41
C GLY A 44 1.97 7.86 79.58
N THR A 45 1.84 8.42 80.79
CA THR A 45 2.26 9.79 81.11
C THR A 45 3.76 9.94 81.43
N GLN A 46 4.50 8.83 81.49
CA GLN A 46 5.93 8.85 81.74
C GLN A 46 6.68 9.43 80.53
N MET A 47 7.61 10.35 80.81
CA MET A 47 8.47 10.94 79.79
C MET A 47 9.23 9.85 78.99
N GLY A 48 9.17 9.92 77.66
CA GLY A 48 9.84 8.99 76.75
C GLY A 48 9.19 7.61 76.60
N LEU A 49 8.15 7.28 77.38
CA LEU A 49 7.44 6.02 77.26
C LEU A 49 6.64 5.92 75.94
N PRO A 50 5.85 6.93 75.52
CA PRO A 50 5.17 6.92 74.22
C PRO A 50 6.16 6.78 73.04
N ASP A 51 7.28 7.49 73.09
CA ASP A 51 8.32 7.45 72.04
C ASP A 51 8.97 6.06 71.95
N MET A 52 9.23 5.42 73.09
CA MET A 52 9.77 4.05 73.14
C MET A 52 8.78 3.03 72.58
N VAL A 53 7.50 3.15 72.90
CA VAL A 53 6.42 2.32 72.34
C VAL A 53 6.35 2.50 70.82
N GLN A 54 6.33 3.74 70.35
CA GLN A 54 6.28 4.05 68.92
C GLN A 54 7.53 3.50 68.20
N SER A 55 8.72 3.64 68.79
CA SER A 55 9.96 3.10 68.24
C SER A 55 9.96 1.57 68.09
N ILE A 56 9.27 0.85 68.99
CA ILE A 56 9.09 -0.60 68.87
C ILE A 56 8.09 -0.93 67.76
N ILE A 57 6.99 -0.17 67.66
CA ILE A 57 6.00 -0.35 66.59
C ILE A 57 6.64 -0.12 65.22
N ASP A 58 7.43 0.95 65.07
CA ASP A 58 8.13 1.26 63.83
C ASP A 58 9.16 0.18 63.47
N PHE A 59 9.85 -0.39 64.46
CA PHE A 59 10.70 -1.57 64.24
C PHE A 59 9.90 -2.81 63.79
N LEU A 60 8.73 -3.06 64.38
CA LEU A 60 7.88 -4.20 64.02
C LEU A 60 7.32 -4.06 62.60
N GLU A 61 7.07 -2.83 62.14
CA GLU A 61 6.53 -2.50 60.82
C GLU A 61 7.60 -2.19 59.77
N ASP A 62 8.88 -2.41 60.09
CA ASP A 62 10.02 -2.13 59.20
C ASP A 62 10.13 -0.65 58.78
N ARG A 63 9.55 0.28 59.55
CA ARG A 63 9.62 1.74 59.37
C ARG A 63 10.78 2.36 60.15
N THR A 64 11.84 1.61 60.41
CA THR A 64 13.06 2.17 61.00
C THR A 64 13.68 3.17 60.03
N LEU A 65 14.36 4.18 60.56
CA LEU A 65 15.05 5.18 59.72
C LEU A 65 16.02 4.52 58.72
N GLU A 66 16.70 3.45 59.15
CA GLU A 66 17.61 2.66 58.31
C GLU A 66 16.87 2.00 57.14
N ASN A 67 15.78 1.26 57.41
CA ASN A 67 15.00 0.60 56.36
C ASN A 67 14.37 1.61 55.40
N VAL A 68 13.83 2.71 55.92
CA VAL A 68 13.28 3.79 55.10
C VAL A 68 14.39 4.42 54.24
N SER A 69 15.57 4.64 54.78
CA SER A 69 16.71 5.17 54.02
C SER A 69 17.15 4.22 52.90
N THR A 70 17.22 2.91 53.17
CA THR A 70 17.54 1.90 52.15
C THR A 70 16.48 1.88 51.05
N ASN A 71 15.20 1.81 51.41
CA ASN A 71 14.10 1.81 50.44
C ASN A 71 14.10 3.10 49.58
N VAL A 72 14.38 4.26 50.19
CA VAL A 72 14.49 5.53 49.46
C VAL A 72 15.68 5.51 48.50
N ALA A 73 16.81 4.91 48.89
CA ALA A 73 17.96 4.77 48.02
C ALA A 73 17.67 3.86 46.82
N GLU A 74 17.05 2.70 47.04
CA GLU A 74 16.64 1.77 45.98
C GLU A 74 15.61 2.42 45.04
N GLN A 75 14.61 3.11 45.58
CA GLN A 75 13.63 3.83 44.77
C GLN A 75 14.29 4.93 43.93
N LYS A 76 15.27 5.65 44.49
CA LYS A 76 16.02 6.68 43.76
C LYS A 76 16.80 6.08 42.58
N GLU A 77 17.39 4.90 42.76
CA GLU A 77 18.07 4.18 41.68
C GLU A 77 17.08 3.77 40.58
N GLN A 78 15.95 3.15 40.94
CA GLN A 78 14.90 2.77 40.00
C GLN A 78 14.33 3.98 39.23
N ILE A 79 14.15 5.12 39.91
CA ILE A 79 13.72 6.36 39.25
C ILE A 79 14.78 6.83 38.26
N GLY A 80 16.07 6.73 38.59
CA GLY A 80 17.16 7.08 37.66
C GLY A 80 17.22 6.17 36.43
N GLU A 81 16.98 4.88 36.60
CA GLU A 81 16.87 3.95 35.46
C GLU A 81 15.65 4.28 34.58
N LEU A 82 14.52 4.61 35.20
CA LEU A 82 13.30 4.98 34.47
C LEU A 82 13.50 6.29 33.69
N ASP A 83 14.14 7.29 34.31
CA ASP A 83 14.49 8.57 33.67
C ASP A 83 15.38 8.36 32.44
N THR A 84 16.39 7.50 32.56
CA THR A 84 17.26 7.12 31.42
C THR A 84 16.46 6.48 30.28
N ARG A 85 15.54 5.57 30.60
CA ARG A 85 14.68 4.89 29.61
C ARG A 85 13.69 5.85 28.94
N VAL A 86 13.09 6.76 29.71
CA VAL A 86 12.18 7.79 29.20
C VAL A 86 12.93 8.71 28.24
N THR A 87 14.10 9.21 28.65
CA THR A 87 14.97 10.03 27.80
C THR A 87 15.35 9.30 26.50
N GLY A 88 15.68 8.01 26.57
CA GLY A 88 15.93 7.18 25.38
C GLY A 88 14.71 7.10 24.46
N THR A 89 13.53 6.85 25.03
CA THR A 89 12.27 6.76 24.29
C THR A 89 11.91 8.10 23.64
N GLU A 90 12.11 9.22 24.33
CA GLU A 90 11.85 10.56 23.78
C GLU A 90 12.73 10.85 22.56
N ASN A 91 14.01 10.46 22.61
CA ASN A 91 14.92 10.61 21.47
C ASN A 91 14.52 9.73 20.28
N ASP A 92 14.10 8.49 20.53
CA ASP A 92 13.61 7.60 19.47
C ASP A 92 12.32 8.13 18.82
N VAL A 93 11.39 8.65 19.62
CA VAL A 93 10.16 9.29 19.10
C VAL A 93 10.49 10.49 18.23
N LYS A 94 11.43 11.35 18.67
CA LYS A 94 11.86 12.49 17.87
C LYS A 94 12.45 12.08 16.52
N ARG A 95 13.29 11.02 16.51
CA ARG A 95 13.85 10.49 15.26
C ARG A 95 12.76 9.94 14.34
N LEU A 96 11.78 9.23 14.89
CA LEU A 96 10.65 8.74 14.09
C LEU A 96 9.82 9.88 13.50
N ASP A 97 9.62 10.98 14.22
CA ASP A 97 8.93 12.16 13.73
C ASP A 97 9.65 12.80 12.53
N GLU A 98 10.99 12.90 12.61
CA GLU A 98 11.84 13.36 11.52
C GLU A 98 11.73 12.43 10.29
N GLU A 99 11.82 11.10 10.49
CA GLU A 99 11.70 10.11 9.41
C GLU A 99 10.31 10.13 8.74
N VAL A 100 9.23 10.27 9.53
CA VAL A 100 7.86 10.34 9.00
C VAL A 100 7.65 11.63 8.20
N THR A 101 8.24 12.74 8.64
CA THR A 101 8.18 14.01 7.90
C THR A 101 8.88 13.88 6.54
N GLU A 102 10.09 13.33 6.49
CA GLU A 102 10.83 13.10 5.24
C GLU A 102 10.07 12.15 4.29
N GLN A 103 9.43 11.11 4.83
CA GLN A 103 8.59 10.22 4.04
C GLN A 103 7.36 10.93 3.47
N GLY A 104 6.76 11.86 4.23
CA GLY A 104 5.65 12.69 3.76
C GLY A 104 6.03 13.52 2.55
N GLU A 105 7.19 14.19 2.58
CA GLU A 105 7.71 14.98 1.46
C GLU A 105 7.95 14.11 0.21
N LYS A 106 8.58 12.95 0.37
CA LYS A 106 8.80 12.02 -0.76
C LYS A 106 7.51 11.51 -1.38
N LEU A 107 6.46 11.29 -0.58
CA LEU A 107 5.16 10.87 -1.08
C LEU A 107 4.47 11.97 -1.87
N GLU A 108 4.61 13.23 -1.44
CA GLU A 108 4.11 14.39 -2.19
C GLU A 108 4.81 14.51 -3.55
N ASP A 109 6.13 14.35 -3.60
CA ASP A 109 6.90 14.34 -4.86
C ASP A 109 6.40 13.24 -5.81
N VAL A 110 6.26 12.01 -5.33
CA VAL A 110 5.75 10.88 -6.13
C VAL A 110 4.33 11.16 -6.63
N GLN A 111 3.46 11.75 -5.80
CA GLN A 111 2.11 12.09 -6.20
C GLN A 111 2.08 13.12 -7.34
N ASN A 112 2.97 14.13 -7.26
CA ASN A 112 3.12 15.13 -8.31
C ASN A 112 3.62 14.52 -9.61
N GLU A 113 4.64 13.65 -9.55
CA GLU A 113 5.15 12.93 -10.72
C GLU A 113 4.09 12.04 -11.38
N VAL A 114 3.29 11.32 -10.59
CA VAL A 114 2.19 10.48 -11.10
C VAL A 114 1.13 11.35 -11.79
N THR A 115 0.82 12.52 -11.25
CA THR A 115 -0.13 13.46 -11.86
C THR A 115 0.40 13.97 -13.20
N GLU A 116 1.66 14.41 -13.26
CA GLU A 116 2.29 14.86 -14.51
C GLU A 116 2.34 13.75 -15.57
N GLN A 117 2.64 12.50 -15.17
CA GLN A 117 2.60 11.36 -16.07
C GLN A 117 1.19 11.09 -16.60
N GLY A 118 0.15 11.29 -15.78
CA GLY A 118 -1.25 11.22 -16.19
C GLY A 118 -1.57 12.21 -17.31
N ASP A 119 -1.22 13.49 -17.12
CA ASP A 119 -1.46 14.55 -18.11
C ASP A 119 -0.72 14.27 -19.44
N ARG A 120 0.50 13.74 -19.35
CA ARG A 120 1.29 13.34 -20.53
C ARG A 120 0.65 12.18 -21.27
N LEU A 121 0.04 11.23 -20.57
CA LEU A 121 -0.64 10.09 -21.17
C LEU A 121 -1.92 10.52 -21.91
N GLU A 122 -2.71 11.42 -21.31
CA GLU A 122 -3.89 12.01 -21.95
C GLU A 122 -3.50 12.76 -23.23
N THR A 123 -2.41 13.54 -23.20
CA THR A 123 -1.89 14.21 -24.39
C THR A 123 -1.49 13.20 -25.48
N LEU A 124 -0.88 12.08 -25.09
CA LEU A 124 -0.46 11.04 -26.03
C LEU A 124 -1.67 10.34 -26.67
N GLU A 125 -2.74 10.10 -25.90
CA GLU A 125 -4.00 9.53 -26.40
C GLU A 125 -4.58 10.40 -27.52
N VAL A 126 -4.65 11.73 -27.32
CA VAL A 126 -5.11 12.67 -28.36
C VAL A 126 -4.24 12.61 -29.62
N VAL A 127 -2.91 12.59 -29.47
CA VAL A 127 -2.00 12.51 -30.62
C VAL A 127 -2.16 11.19 -31.38
N VAL A 128 -2.41 10.08 -30.67
CA VAL A 128 -2.68 8.79 -31.29
C VAL A 128 -3.99 8.83 -32.08
N ASP A 129 -5.06 9.37 -31.50
CA ASP A 129 -6.35 9.52 -32.19
C ASP A 129 -6.22 10.37 -33.45
N GLU A 130 -5.56 11.54 -33.38
CA GLU A 130 -5.29 12.37 -34.56
C GLU A 130 -4.46 11.63 -35.62
N THR A 131 -3.52 10.79 -35.19
CA THR A 131 -2.68 10.01 -36.11
C THR A 131 -3.50 8.92 -36.79
N VAL A 132 -4.40 8.27 -36.06
CA VAL A 132 -5.35 7.29 -36.62
C VAL A 132 -6.23 7.96 -37.69
N GLU A 133 -6.81 9.12 -37.39
CA GLU A 133 -7.61 9.87 -38.37
C GLU A 133 -6.82 10.24 -39.63
N LYS A 134 -5.58 10.73 -39.46
CA LYS A 134 -4.70 11.07 -40.60
C LYS A 134 -4.33 9.85 -41.44
N VAL A 135 -4.12 8.70 -40.81
CA VAL A 135 -3.87 7.43 -41.52
C VAL A 135 -5.10 7.02 -42.33
N GLU A 136 -6.30 7.14 -41.77
CA GLU A 136 -7.55 6.88 -42.50
C GLU A 136 -7.76 7.87 -43.67
N GLU A 137 -7.43 9.15 -43.49
CA GLU A 137 -7.52 10.14 -44.57
C GLU A 137 -6.52 9.85 -45.71
N ILE A 138 -5.29 9.44 -45.38
CA ILE A 138 -4.30 9.03 -46.39
C ILE A 138 -4.79 7.79 -47.15
N ASP A 139 -5.37 6.82 -46.45
CA ASP A 139 -5.96 5.64 -47.08
C ASP A 139 -7.04 6.07 -48.09
N HIS A 140 -7.95 6.97 -47.71
CA HIS A 140 -8.97 7.53 -48.61
C HIS A 140 -8.40 8.32 -49.79
N LYS A 141 -7.35 9.12 -49.61
CA LYS A 141 -6.74 9.91 -50.70
C LYS A 141 -5.94 9.05 -51.68
N THR A 142 -5.49 7.87 -51.27
CA THR A 142 -4.80 6.92 -52.15
C THR A 142 -5.78 6.13 -53.03
N ILE A 143 -7.09 6.19 -52.73
CA ILE A 143 -8.17 5.48 -53.42
C ILE A 143 -9.03 6.50 -54.20
N THR A 144 -8.52 7.06 -55.30
CA THR A 144 -9.25 8.12 -56.01
C THR A 144 -10.30 7.63 -57.02
N ASN A 145 -10.32 6.35 -57.40
CA ASN A 145 -11.26 5.84 -58.40
C ASN A 145 -12.08 4.60 -57.99
N ALA A 146 -11.67 3.82 -56.99
CA ALA A 146 -12.39 2.61 -56.61
C ALA A 146 -13.57 2.88 -55.64
N PRO A 147 -14.72 2.19 -55.75
CA PRO A 147 -15.84 2.31 -54.81
C PRO A 147 -15.49 1.95 -53.36
N LYS A 148 -16.23 2.50 -52.39
CA LYS A 148 -15.99 2.28 -50.94
C LYS A 148 -15.96 0.80 -50.53
N TRP A 149 -16.77 -0.05 -51.17
CA TRP A 149 -16.83 -1.49 -50.86
C TRP A 149 -15.57 -2.26 -51.30
N SER A 150 -14.71 -1.66 -52.14
CA SER A 150 -13.50 -2.30 -52.68
C SER A 150 -12.55 -2.78 -51.57
N ARG A 151 -12.53 -2.10 -50.42
CA ARG A 151 -11.70 -2.47 -49.27
C ARG A 151 -12.15 -3.78 -48.62
N ASP A 152 -13.46 -3.98 -48.53
CA ASP A 152 -13.99 -5.20 -47.92
C ASP A 152 -13.76 -6.39 -48.86
N VAL A 153 -13.82 -6.15 -50.18
CA VAL A 153 -13.41 -7.13 -51.19
C VAL A 153 -11.90 -7.40 -51.16
N SER A 154 -11.05 -6.39 -50.92
CA SER A 154 -9.60 -6.58 -50.84
C SER A 154 -9.17 -7.45 -49.66
N LYS A 155 -9.81 -7.29 -48.50
CA LYS A 155 -9.60 -8.17 -47.34
C LYS A 155 -9.93 -9.63 -47.61
N ILE A 156 -10.88 -9.89 -48.51
CA ILE A 156 -11.30 -11.24 -48.88
C ILE A 156 -10.35 -11.82 -49.94
N LEU A 157 -9.94 -11.03 -50.94
CA LEU A 157 -9.20 -11.51 -52.10
C LEU A 157 -7.67 -11.47 -51.98
N ASN A 158 -7.11 -10.64 -51.08
CA ASN A 158 -5.66 -10.55 -50.87
C ASN A 158 -5.04 -11.77 -50.17
N PRO A 159 -5.70 -12.43 -49.19
CA PRO A 159 -5.21 -13.68 -48.62
C PRO A 159 -5.07 -14.79 -49.66
N GLU A 160 -4.12 -15.71 -49.46
CA GLU A 160 -3.85 -16.81 -50.40
C GLU A 160 -5.06 -17.73 -50.55
N HIS A 161 -5.54 -17.88 -51.79
CA HIS A 161 -6.70 -18.70 -52.12
C HIS A 161 -6.61 -19.17 -53.59
N GLU A 162 -7.27 -20.28 -53.94
CA GLU A 162 -7.28 -20.83 -55.31
C GLU A 162 -7.87 -19.83 -56.34
N TYR A 163 -8.89 -19.09 -55.89
CA TYR A 163 -9.54 -18.01 -56.63
C TYR A 163 -9.31 -16.67 -55.92
N ASP A 164 -8.07 -16.19 -55.91
CA ASP A 164 -7.69 -14.92 -55.30
C ASP A 164 -7.71 -13.74 -56.30
N TRP A 165 -7.18 -12.60 -55.86
CA TRP A 165 -7.07 -11.38 -56.67
C TRP A 165 -6.41 -11.58 -58.04
N ARG A 166 -5.50 -12.56 -58.19
CA ARG A 166 -4.83 -12.85 -59.46
C ARG A 166 -5.83 -13.41 -60.47
N TYR A 167 -6.73 -14.27 -59.98
CA TYR A 167 -7.78 -14.85 -60.80
C TYR A 167 -8.80 -13.78 -61.21
N LEU A 168 -9.14 -12.86 -60.30
CA LEU A 168 -9.97 -11.70 -60.63
C LEU A 168 -9.33 -10.85 -61.74
N ALA A 169 -8.05 -10.50 -61.63
CA ALA A 169 -7.34 -9.72 -62.64
C ALA A 169 -7.40 -10.37 -64.04
N ILE A 170 -7.19 -11.68 -64.12
CA ILE A 170 -7.27 -12.43 -65.38
C ILE A 170 -8.70 -12.38 -65.95
N ARG A 171 -9.73 -12.51 -65.11
CA ARG A 171 -11.14 -12.44 -65.54
C ARG A 171 -11.54 -11.06 -66.03
N LEU A 172 -10.92 -10.01 -65.50
CA LEU A 172 -11.09 -8.63 -65.98
C LEU A 172 -10.28 -8.33 -67.24
N GLY A 173 -9.55 -9.32 -67.78
CA GLY A 173 -8.82 -9.21 -69.05
C GLY A 173 -7.43 -8.61 -68.92
N TYR A 174 -6.89 -8.47 -67.70
CA TYR A 174 -5.53 -7.98 -67.50
C TYR A 174 -4.48 -9.04 -67.84
N SER A 175 -3.31 -8.57 -68.29
CA SER A 175 -2.23 -9.44 -68.72
C SER A 175 -1.46 -10.03 -67.53
N GLY A 176 -0.71 -11.11 -67.77
CA GLY A 176 0.20 -11.67 -66.75
C GLY A 176 1.37 -10.73 -66.37
N GLU A 177 1.60 -9.65 -67.12
CA GLU A 177 2.54 -8.59 -66.74
C GLU A 177 1.92 -7.65 -65.70
N ASP A 178 0.66 -7.24 -65.90
CA ASP A 178 -0.08 -6.40 -64.95
C ASP A 178 -0.23 -7.09 -63.60
N VAL A 179 -0.56 -8.39 -63.62
CA VAL A 179 -0.67 -9.21 -62.39
C VAL A 179 0.65 -9.26 -61.63
N ARG A 180 1.79 -9.36 -62.33
CA ARG A 180 3.12 -9.34 -61.68
C ARG A 180 3.44 -7.97 -61.10
N ASN A 181 3.05 -6.90 -61.77
CA ASN A 181 3.25 -5.53 -61.27
C ASN A 181 2.42 -5.28 -60.01
N TRP A 182 1.17 -5.73 -59.97
CA TRP A 182 0.32 -5.58 -58.78
C TRP A 182 0.71 -6.48 -57.61
N ALA A 183 1.42 -7.59 -57.86
CA ALA A 183 1.98 -8.40 -56.77
C ALA A 183 3.02 -7.63 -55.93
N LEU A 184 3.59 -6.53 -56.44
CA LEU A 184 4.49 -5.65 -55.72
C LEU A 184 3.75 -4.58 -54.90
N SER A 185 2.43 -4.43 -55.09
CA SER A 185 1.59 -3.50 -54.33
C SER A 185 1.33 -4.05 -52.90
N PRO A 186 1.29 -3.18 -51.88
CA PRO A 186 0.85 -3.58 -50.54
C PRO A 186 -0.58 -4.14 -50.50
N ASP A 187 -1.45 -3.66 -51.39
CA ASP A 187 -2.81 -4.17 -51.60
C ASP A 187 -3.04 -4.39 -53.11
N PRO A 188 -2.85 -5.63 -53.60
CA PRO A 188 -3.01 -5.97 -55.02
C PRO A 188 -4.47 -5.85 -55.50
N THR A 189 -5.45 -6.29 -54.70
CA THR A 189 -6.87 -6.19 -55.08
C THR A 189 -7.30 -4.74 -55.22
N MET A 190 -6.91 -3.86 -54.30
CA MET A 190 -7.21 -2.43 -54.39
C MET A 190 -6.56 -1.79 -55.61
N ALA A 191 -5.33 -2.17 -55.96
CA ALA A 191 -4.65 -1.66 -57.15
C ALA A 191 -5.41 -2.05 -58.44
N ILE A 192 -5.89 -3.30 -58.53
CA ILE A 192 -6.71 -3.77 -59.66
C ILE A 192 -8.01 -2.98 -59.76
N LEU A 193 -8.73 -2.83 -58.64
CA LEU A 193 -10.01 -2.12 -58.64
C LEU A 193 -9.81 -0.63 -58.95
N ALA A 194 -8.76 0.00 -58.44
CA ALA A 194 -8.42 1.38 -58.79
C ALA A 194 -8.17 1.54 -60.29
N GLU A 195 -7.39 0.65 -60.91
CA GLU A 195 -7.15 0.67 -62.36
C GLU A 195 -8.43 0.41 -63.17
N TRP A 196 -9.24 -0.56 -62.74
CA TRP A 196 -10.50 -0.92 -63.38
C TRP A 196 -11.47 0.26 -63.45
N TYR A 197 -11.66 0.95 -62.33
CA TYR A 197 -12.56 2.11 -62.27
C TYR A 197 -11.94 3.40 -62.83
N THR A 198 -10.62 3.44 -63.02
CA THR A 198 -9.98 4.51 -63.81
C THR A 198 -10.33 4.38 -65.29
N THR A 199 -10.35 3.15 -65.80
CA THR A 199 -10.56 2.82 -67.21
C THR A 199 -12.04 2.63 -67.58
N HIS A 200 -12.90 2.25 -66.63
CA HIS A 200 -14.32 1.99 -66.83
C HIS A 200 -15.19 2.92 -65.96
N LYS A 201 -15.96 3.81 -66.60
CA LYS A 201 -16.78 4.82 -65.92
C LYS A 201 -18.28 4.58 -66.13
N SER A 202 -18.86 3.57 -65.47
CA SER A 202 -20.33 3.39 -65.38
C SER A 202 -20.72 2.33 -64.34
N SER A 203 -22.02 2.19 -64.07
CA SER A 203 -22.62 1.06 -63.33
C SER A 203 -22.20 -0.30 -63.90
N ASP A 204 -21.92 -0.38 -65.21
CA ASP A 204 -21.53 -1.62 -65.89
C ASP A 204 -20.16 -2.12 -65.42
N ALA A 205 -19.28 -1.21 -64.97
CA ALA A 205 -18.00 -1.57 -64.36
C ALA A 205 -18.21 -2.39 -63.08
N THR A 206 -19.18 -2.01 -62.25
CA THR A 206 -19.53 -2.73 -61.01
C THR A 206 -20.20 -4.07 -61.29
N TYR A 207 -21.09 -4.14 -62.29
CA TYR A 207 -21.70 -5.41 -62.72
C TYR A 207 -20.66 -6.39 -63.27
N ALA A 208 -19.64 -5.91 -63.98
CA ALA A 208 -18.54 -6.75 -64.45
C ALA A 208 -17.74 -7.34 -63.27
N ILE A 209 -17.44 -6.54 -62.24
CA ILE A 209 -16.81 -7.08 -61.01
C ILE A 209 -17.71 -8.11 -60.33
N LEU A 210 -19.00 -7.79 -60.12
CA LEU A 210 -19.94 -8.71 -59.48
C LEU A 210 -20.01 -10.05 -60.22
N THR A 211 -20.15 -10.00 -61.54
CA THR A 211 -20.21 -11.20 -62.39
C THR A 211 -18.91 -12.00 -62.29
N ALA A 212 -17.75 -11.33 -62.34
CA ALA A 212 -16.46 -12.00 -62.20
C ALA A 212 -16.31 -12.70 -60.84
N LEU A 213 -16.75 -12.07 -59.74
CA LEU A 213 -16.72 -12.63 -58.39
C LEU A 213 -17.67 -13.84 -58.23
N GLN A 214 -18.87 -13.76 -58.80
CA GLN A 214 -19.83 -14.87 -58.80
C GLN A 214 -19.29 -16.06 -59.60
N ASP A 215 -18.74 -15.82 -60.79
CA ASP A 215 -18.24 -16.88 -61.65
C ASP A 215 -16.98 -17.57 -61.11
N MET A 216 -16.16 -16.86 -60.33
CA MET A 216 -14.99 -17.45 -59.66
C MET A 216 -15.35 -18.09 -58.31
N GLY A 217 -16.64 -18.14 -57.94
CA GLY A 217 -17.12 -18.78 -56.72
C GLY A 217 -16.81 -18.02 -55.43
N ARG A 218 -16.44 -16.74 -55.50
CA ARG A 218 -16.21 -15.88 -54.32
C ARG A 218 -17.50 -15.18 -53.92
N THR A 219 -18.48 -15.98 -53.49
CA THR A 219 -19.83 -15.50 -53.12
C THR A 219 -19.81 -14.47 -52.00
N GLU A 220 -18.91 -14.62 -51.01
CA GLU A 220 -18.75 -13.65 -49.91
C GLU A 220 -18.35 -12.25 -50.40
N ALA A 221 -17.45 -12.18 -51.39
CA ALA A 221 -17.06 -10.91 -52.01
C ALA A 221 -18.18 -10.37 -52.92
N ALA A 222 -18.86 -11.25 -53.67
CA ALA A 222 -19.98 -10.87 -54.52
C ALA A 222 -21.14 -10.26 -53.72
N GLU A 223 -21.48 -10.83 -52.55
CA GLU A 223 -22.52 -10.31 -51.66
C GLU A 223 -22.24 -8.88 -51.18
N ILE A 224 -20.96 -8.53 -50.96
CA ILE A 224 -20.55 -7.17 -50.59
C ILE A 224 -20.83 -6.19 -51.73
N VAL A 225 -20.50 -6.57 -52.96
CA VAL A 225 -20.74 -5.76 -54.15
C VAL A 225 -22.24 -5.62 -54.44
N GLU A 226 -22.99 -6.72 -54.31
CA GLU A 226 -24.44 -6.73 -54.53
C GLU A 226 -25.19 -5.84 -53.55
N LYS A 227 -24.79 -5.81 -52.27
CA LYS A 227 -25.35 -4.89 -51.26
C LYS A 227 -25.06 -3.41 -51.54
N ALA A 228 -24.08 -3.12 -52.38
CA ALA A 228 -23.65 -1.76 -52.70
C ALA A 228 -24.13 -1.26 -54.07
N LEU A 229 -24.82 -2.10 -54.85
CA LEU A 229 -25.55 -1.74 -56.08
C LEU A 229 -26.91 -1.12 -55.77
#